data_AF-A0A149R2B9-F1
#
_entry.id   AF-A0A149R2B9-F1
#
_cell.length_a   1.000
_cell.length_b   1.000
_cell.length_c   1.000
_cell.angle_alpha   90.00
_cell.angle_beta   90.00
_cell.angle_gamma   90.00
#
_symmetry.space_group_name_H-M   'P 1'
#
loop_
_entity.id
_entity.type
_entity.pdbx_description
1 polymer ?
#
loop_
_entity_poly.entity_id
_entity_poly.type
_entity_poly.pdbx_seq_one_letter_code
_entity_poly.pdbx_strand_id
1 'polypeptide(L)' 'MIDPKRARLPIIRQCTLLQLNRSGVYYRPVPQSEANLELMRLIDAQFLETPYYGSRQMT' A
#
# COMPACT_ATOMS: atom_id res chain seq x y z
N MET A 1 -2.67 17.63 -6.54
CA MET A 1 -3.58 16.70 -7.25
C MET A 1 -2.98 16.38 -8.62
N ILE A 2 -3.02 15.12 -9.05
CA ILE A 2 -2.57 14.69 -10.39
C ILE A 2 -3.73 14.86 -11.38
N ASP A 3 -3.47 15.47 -12.54
CA ASP A 3 -4.44 15.64 -13.63
C ASP A 3 -3.87 15.09 -14.96
N PRO A 4 -4.32 13.90 -15.41
CA PRO A 4 -3.89 13.31 -16.67
C PRO A 4 -4.30 14.11 -17.92
N LYS A 5 -5.33 14.95 -17.84
CA LYS A 5 -5.87 15.69 -19.00
C LYS A 5 -5.08 16.95 -19.32
N ARG A 6 -4.14 17.33 -18.45
CA ARG A 6 -3.31 18.53 -18.62
C ARG A 6 -2.17 18.28 -19.60
N ALA A 7 -2.43 18.45 -20.89
CA ALA A 7 -1.47 18.18 -21.98
C ALA A 7 -0.11 18.89 -21.85
N ARG A 8 -0.05 20.07 -21.21
CA ARG A 8 1.19 20.85 -21.04
C ARG A 8 2.10 20.34 -19.91
N LEU A 9 1.63 19.45 -19.05
CA LEU A 9 2.39 18.97 -17.89
C LEU A 9 2.26 17.44 -17.76
N PRO A 10 3.26 16.66 -18.22
CA PRO A 10 3.21 15.20 -18.15
C PRO A 10 3.03 14.68 -16.72
N ILE A 11 2.34 13.54 -16.56
CA ILE A 11 2.10 12.89 -15.25
C ILE A 11 3.40 12.71 -14.46
N ILE A 12 4.50 12.34 -15.13
CA ILE A 12 5.82 12.17 -14.50
C ILE A 12 6.27 13.46 -13.81
N ARG A 13 6.19 14.60 -14.50
CA ARG A 13 6.54 15.92 -13.93
C ARG A 13 5.61 16.29 -12.77
N GLN A 14 4.32 15.99 -12.88
CA GLN A 14 3.36 16.23 -11.79
C GLN A 14 3.72 15.41 -10.54
N CYS A 15 4.05 14.12 -10.71
CA CYS A 15 4.49 13.26 -9.61
C CYS A 15 5.78 13.78 -8.97
N THR A 16 6.77 14.20 -9.76
CA THR A 16 8.01 14.78 -9.24
C THR A 16 7.76 16.05 -8.42
N LEU A 17 6.93 16.97 -8.92
CA LEU A 17 6.59 18.21 -8.21
C LEU A 17 5.84 17.96 -6.90
N LEU A 18 5.02 16.91 -6.86
CA LEU A 18 4.23 16.53 -5.68
C LEU A 18 4.96 15.53 -4.77
N GLN A 19 6.19 15.13 -5.10
CA GLN A 19 6.95 14.09 -4.40
C GLN A 19 6.17 12.76 -4.24
N LEU A 20 5.39 12.40 -5.25
CA LEU A 20 4.60 11.17 -5.29
C LEU A 20 5.30 10.09 -6.11
N ASN A 21 5.15 8.83 -5.68
CA ASN A 21 5.54 7.70 -6.52
C ASN A 21 4.57 7.57 -7.70
N ARG A 22 5.12 7.47 -8.93
CA ARG A 22 4.33 7.28 -10.16
C ARG A 22 3.48 6.02 -10.14
N SER A 23 3.94 4.94 -9.50
CA SER A 23 3.19 3.67 -9.47
C SER A 23 1.81 3.83 -8.83
N GLY A 24 1.71 4.64 -7.77
CA GLY A 24 0.45 4.90 -7.06
C GLY A 24 -0.59 5.62 -7.93
N VAL A 25 -0.16 6.38 -8.95
CA VAL A 25 -1.08 7.07 -9.88
C VAL A 25 -1.84 6.08 -10.76
N TYR A 26 -1.23 4.94 -11.09
CA TYR A 26 -1.85 3.91 -11.94
C TYR A 26 -2.49 2.79 -11.14
N TYR A 27 -2.21 2.71 -9.84
CA TYR A 27 -2.79 1.71 -8.97
C TYR A 27 -4.30 1.91 -8.87
N ARG A 28 -5.05 0.83 -9.10
CA ARG A 28 -6.48 0.78 -8.82
C ARG A 28 -6.66 -0.02 -7.54
N PRO A 29 -7.27 0.56 -6.49
CA PRO A 29 -7.59 -0.18 -5.27
C PRO A 29 -8.41 -1.42 -5.63
N VAL A 30 -7.98 -2.56 -5.12
CA VAL A 30 -8.70 -3.83 -5.24
C VAL A 30 -9.32 -4.15 -3.89
N PRO A 31 -10.62 -4.47 -3.81
CA PRO A 31 -11.24 -4.89 -2.56
C PRO A 31 -10.57 -6.18 -2.06
N GLN A 32 -10.37 -6.27 -0.75
CA GLN A 32 -9.82 -7.47 -0.12
C GLN A 32 -10.94 -8.49 0.11
N SER A 33 -10.63 -9.78 -0.04
CA SER A 33 -11.56 -10.83 0.35
C SER A 33 -11.69 -10.90 1.87
N GLU A 34 -12.84 -11.38 2.37
CA GLU A 34 -13.04 -11.60 3.81
C GLU A 34 -11.96 -12.50 4.41
N ALA A 35 -11.56 -13.55 3.70
CA ALA A 35 -10.47 -14.43 4.14
C ALA A 35 -9.13 -13.69 4.29
N ASN A 36 -8.82 -12.73 3.40
CA ASN A 36 -7.59 -11.96 3.51
C ASN A 36 -7.67 -10.93 4.65
N LEU A 37 -8.83 -10.32 4.88
CA LEU A 37 -9.05 -9.43 6.02
C LEU A 37 -8.93 -10.17 7.35
N GLU A 38 -9.50 -11.38 7.44
CA GLU A 38 -9.37 -12.26 8.60
C GLU A 38 -7.89 -12.57 8.87
N LEU A 39 -7.15 -12.94 7.82
CA LEU A 39 -5.72 -13.21 7.93
C LEU A 39 -4.93 -11.99 8.42
N MET A 40 -5.20 -10.80 7.89
CA MET A 40 -4.56 -9.55 8.35
C MET A 40 -4.81 -9.31 9.84
N ARG A 41 -6.06 -9.50 10.31
CA ARG A 41 -6.40 -9.34 11.74
C ARG A 41 -5.65 -10.33 12.63
N LEU A 42 -5.54 -11.59 12.21
CA LEU A 42 -4.80 -12.61 12.95
C LEU A 42 -3.31 -12.28 13.05
N ILE A 43 -2.72 -11.79 11.95
CA ILE A 43 -1.33 -11.35 11.93
C ILE A 43 -1.13 -10.20 12.93
N ASP A 44 -1.97 -9.17 12.88
CA ASP A 44 -1.88 -8.02 13.79
C ASP A 44 -2.05 -8.45 15.26
N ALA A 45 -3.01 -9.34 15.55
CA ALA A 45 -3.22 -9.87 16.89
C ALA A 45 -1.97 -10.60 17.41
N GLN A 46 -1.36 -11.47 16.60
CA GLN A 46 -0.15 -12.19 16.97
C GLN A 46 1.02 -11.25 17.29
N PHE A 47 1.19 -10.17 16.52
CA PHE A 47 2.24 -9.18 16.78
C PHE A 47 2.03 -8.41 18.10
N LEU A 48 0.78 -8.16 18.48
CA LEU A 48 0.46 -7.51 19.75
C LEU A 48 0.63 -8.45 20.94
N GLU A 49 0.23 -9.72 20.80
CA GLU A 49 0.37 -10.73 21.84
C GLU A 49 1.84 -11.10 22.09
N THR A 50 2.63 -11.20 21.03
CA THR A 50 4.03 -11.64 21.09
C THR A 50 4.96 -10.72 20.30
N PRO A 51 5.26 -9.50 20.80
CA PRO A 51 6.05 -8.49 20.08
C PRO A 51 7.52 -8.88 19.87
N TYR A 52 7.97 -9.95 20.53
CA TYR A 52 9.33 -10.49 20.44
C TYR A 52 9.45 -11.70 19.50
N TYR A 53 8.34 -12.23 18.98
CA TYR A 53 8.38 -13.32 18.01
C TYR A 53 8.81 -12.78 16.64
N GLY A 54 10.08 -13.03 16.31
CA GLY A 54 10.60 -12.88 14.95
C GLY A 54 10.39 -14.14 14.11
N SER A 55 10.72 -14.08 12.82
CA SER A 55 10.53 -15.19 11.86
C SER A 55 11.13 -16.52 12.30
N ARG A 56 12.22 -16.49 13.08
CA ARG A 56 12.90 -17.69 13.62
C ARG A 56 12.13 -18.38 14.75
N GLN A 57 11.09 -17.77 15.29
CA GLN A 57 10.25 -18.31 16.35
C GLN A 57 8.88 -18.76 15.82
N MET A 58 8.63 -18.60 14.52
CA MET A 58 7.38 -18.97 13.82
C MET A 58 7.57 -20.24 12.96
N THR A 59 8.17 -21.28 13.55
CA THR A 59 8.31 -22.64 12.99
C THR A 59 7.67 -23.62 13.95
#